data_AF-A0A2T2PAZ2-F1
#
_entry.id   AF-A0A2T2PAZ2-F1
#
_cell.length_a   1.000
_cell.length_b   1.000
_cell.length_c   1.000
_cell.angle_alpha   90.00
_cell.angle_beta   90.00
_cell.angle_gamma   90.00
#
_symmetry.space_group_name_H-M   'P 1'
#
loop_
_entity.id
_entity.type
_entity.pdbx_description
1 polymer ?
#
loop_
_entity_poly.entity_id
_entity_poly.type
_entity_poly.pdbx_seq_one_letter_code
_entity_poly.pdbx_strand_id
1 'polypeptide(L)'
;LPPELIFEICNHLPPDGVLSLKLSHRVMYATIDLDRYFKNVTLSECSRMAINTYLSKPDPVHPRFRCMACKNIYDSDMFQSKKSRLCIPPSPVDGIPRDEVIELPPRVCSWH
;
A
#
# COMPACT_ATOMS: atom_id res chain seq x y z
N LEU A 1 7.42 -15.56 -16.59
CA LEU A 1 6.61 -16.70 -16.10
C LEU A 1 5.66 -17.11 -17.21
N PRO A 2 5.51 -18.41 -17.47
CA PRO A 2 4.41 -18.93 -18.29
C PRO A 2 3.06 -18.42 -17.77
N PRO A 3 2.12 -18.04 -18.66
CA PRO A 3 0.79 -17.57 -18.26
C PRO A 3 0.03 -18.53 -17.34
N GLU A 4 0.24 -19.83 -17.52
CA GLU A 4 -0.41 -20.91 -16.75
C GLU A 4 -0.07 -20.79 -15.26
N LEU A 5 1.20 -20.54 -14.94
CA LEU A 5 1.65 -20.33 -13.56
C LEU A 5 1.09 -19.03 -12.98
N ILE A 6 0.96 -17.98 -13.80
CA ILE A 6 0.37 -16.71 -13.36
C ILE A 6 -1.11 -16.93 -12.99
N PHE A 7 -1.86 -17.66 -13.83
CA PHE A 7 -3.26 -17.96 -13.56
C PHE A 7 -3.44 -18.85 -12.33
N GLU A 8 -2.55 -19.82 -12.12
CA GLU A 8 -2.58 -20.67 -10.92
C GLU A 8 -2.31 -19.84 -9.65
N ILE A 9 -1.33 -18.94 -9.67
CA ILE A 9 -1.09 -18.01 -8.55
C ILE A 9 -2.34 -17.17 -8.27
N CYS A 10 -2.99 -16.63 -9.31
CA CYS A 10 -4.21 -15.83 -9.16
C CYS A 10 -5.36 -16.61 -8.50
N ASN A 11 -5.46 -17.93 -8.71
CA ASN A 11 -6.50 -18.76 -8.08
C ASN A 11 -6.35 -18.86 -6.55
N HIS A 12 -5.14 -18.67 -6.02
CA HIS A 12 -4.85 -18.73 -4.58
C HIS A 12 -4.75 -17.35 -3.92
N LEU A 13 -4.91 -16.26 -4.68
CA LEU A 13 -4.86 -14.90 -4.15
C LEU A 13 -6.26 -14.38 -3.82
N PRO A 14 -6.40 -13.58 -2.75
CA PRO A 14 -7.62 -12.81 -2.53
C PRO A 14 -7.80 -11.75 -3.64
N PRO A 15 -9.01 -11.21 -3.83
CA PRO A 15 -9.31 -10.27 -4.92
C PRO A 15 -8.39 -9.06 -4.98
N ASP A 16 -8.07 -8.47 -3.84
CA ASP A 16 -7.13 -7.36 -3.73
C ASP A 16 -5.70 -7.79 -4.10
N GLY A 17 -5.30 -9.02 -3.79
CA GLY A 17 -4.02 -9.59 -4.22
C GLY A 17 -3.93 -9.77 -5.74
N VAL A 18 -4.99 -10.26 -6.38
CA VAL A 18 -5.06 -10.38 -7.85
C VAL A 18 -4.96 -9.01 -8.52
N LEU A 19 -5.64 -8.00 -7.96
CA LEU A 19 -5.54 -6.63 -8.45
C LEU A 19 -4.11 -6.07 -8.30
N SER A 20 -3.50 -6.23 -7.13
CA SER A 20 -2.11 -5.81 -6.88
C SER A 20 -1.15 -6.45 -7.87
N LEU A 21 -1.30 -7.76 -8.13
CA LEU A 21 -0.46 -8.47 -9.07
C LEU A 21 -0.62 -7.92 -10.48
N LYS A 22 -1.85 -7.65 -10.93
CA LYS A 22 -2.11 -7.02 -12.25
C LYS A 22 -1.46 -5.64 -12.37
N LEU A 23 -1.48 -4.83 -11.31
CA LEU A 23 -0.91 -3.47 -11.30
C LEU A 23 0.62 -3.44 -11.11
N SER A 24 1.23 -4.56 -10.73
CA SER A 24 2.68 -4.62 -10.41
C SER A 24 3.60 -4.48 -11.64
N HIS A 25 3.17 -4.96 -12.81
CA HIS A 25 4.02 -5.01 -14.00
C HIS A 25 3.21 -5.05 -15.29
N ARG A 26 3.76 -4.49 -16.39
CA ARG A 26 3.10 -4.42 -17.71
C ARG A 26 2.67 -5.80 -18.24
N VAL A 27 3.51 -6.82 -18.05
CA VAL A 27 3.21 -8.19 -18.47
C VAL A 27 2.03 -8.76 -17.67
N MET A 28 2.03 -8.58 -16.34
CA MET A 28 0.91 -9.02 -15.50
C MET A 28 -0.38 -8.28 -15.86
N TYR A 29 -0.26 -6.98 -16.16
CA TYR A 29 -1.38 -6.16 -16.60
C TYR A 29 -2.03 -6.69 -17.87
N ALA A 30 -1.22 -7.12 -18.86
CA ALA A 30 -1.71 -7.69 -20.11
C ALA A 30 -2.27 -9.12 -19.96
N THR A 31 -1.70 -9.92 -19.06
CA THR A 31 -2.07 -11.34 -18.90
C THR A 31 -3.30 -11.56 -18.02
N ILE A 32 -3.47 -10.79 -16.94
CA ILE A 32 -4.51 -11.04 -15.93
C ILE A 32 -5.82 -10.35 -16.33
N ASP A 33 -6.88 -11.12 -16.54
CA ASP A 33 -8.24 -10.61 -16.73
C ASP A 33 -9.01 -10.56 -15.40
N LEU A 34 -9.30 -9.37 -14.89
CA LEU A 34 -10.00 -9.20 -13.61
C LEU A 34 -11.46 -9.67 -13.66
N ASP A 35 -12.11 -9.56 -14.83
CA ASP A 35 -13.52 -9.93 -14.96
C ASP A 35 -13.71 -11.41 -14.68
N ARG A 36 -12.76 -12.24 -15.13
CA ARG A 36 -12.72 -13.67 -14.82
C ARG A 36 -12.72 -13.95 -13.32
N TYR A 37 -11.97 -13.18 -12.53
CA TYR A 37 -11.78 -13.45 -11.10
C TYR A 37 -12.83 -12.75 -10.22
N PHE A 38 -13.46 -11.67 -10.67
CA PHE A 38 -14.37 -10.86 -9.85
C PHE A 38 -15.86 -11.11 -10.14
N LYS A 39 -16.22 -11.80 -11.23
CA LYS A 39 -17.62 -11.95 -11.70
C LYS A 39 -18.62 -12.44 -10.65
N ASN A 40 -18.19 -13.29 -9.72
CA ASN A 40 -19.06 -13.91 -8.71
C ASN A 40 -18.51 -13.76 -7.27
N VAL A 41 -17.58 -12.84 -7.04
CA VAL A 41 -16.92 -12.71 -5.73
C VAL A 41 -17.54 -11.58 -4.93
N THR A 42 -18.12 -11.93 -3.78
CA THR A 42 -18.51 -10.94 -2.77
C THR A 42 -17.27 -10.43 -2.06
N LEU A 43 -16.88 -9.18 -2.35
CA LEU A 43 -15.74 -8.56 -1.68
C LEU A 43 -16.04 -8.33 -0.20
N SER A 44 -15.14 -8.81 0.67
CA SER A 44 -15.10 -8.41 2.07
C SER A 44 -14.91 -6.90 2.19
N GLU A 45 -15.28 -6.30 3.31
CA GLU A 45 -15.05 -4.88 3.56
C GLU A 45 -13.55 -4.53 3.45
N CYS A 46 -12.69 -5.38 4.02
CA CYS A 46 -11.24 -5.24 3.92
C CYS A 46 -10.75 -5.28 2.47
N SER A 47 -11.19 -6.25 1.66
CA SER A 47 -10.77 -6.37 0.26
C SER A 47 -11.30 -5.21 -0.58
N ARG A 48 -12.55 -4.76 -0.39
CA ARG A 48 -13.12 -3.59 -1.06
C ARG A 48 -12.27 -2.35 -0.77
N MET A 49 -11.88 -2.18 0.48
CA MET A 49 -11.07 -1.05 0.91
C MET A 49 -9.63 -1.12 0.39
N ALA A 50 -9.02 -2.30 0.38
CA ALA A 50 -7.70 -2.51 -0.23
C ALA A 50 -7.72 -2.23 -1.73
N ILE A 51 -8.75 -2.70 -2.45
CA ILE A 51 -8.96 -2.40 -3.88
C ILE A 51 -9.08 -0.89 -4.10
N ASN A 52 -9.96 -0.22 -3.36
CA ASN A 52 -10.09 1.24 -3.45
C ASN A 52 -8.75 1.93 -3.18
N THR A 53 -7.98 1.43 -2.22
CA THR A 53 -6.64 1.92 -1.87
C THR A 53 -5.66 1.81 -3.04
N TYR A 54 -5.65 0.70 -3.78
CA TYR A 54 -4.81 0.53 -4.98
C TYR A 54 -5.26 1.39 -6.17
N LEU A 55 -6.56 1.61 -6.32
CA LEU A 55 -7.14 2.38 -7.43
C LEU A 55 -7.18 3.89 -7.17
N SER A 56 -7.11 4.32 -5.91
CA SER A 56 -7.18 5.73 -5.54
C SER A 56 -5.93 6.46 -6.03
N LYS A 57 -6.13 7.43 -6.92
CA LYS A 57 -5.10 8.43 -7.23
C LYS A 57 -4.97 9.35 -6.02
N PRO A 58 -3.79 9.51 -5.42
CA PRO A 58 -3.62 10.51 -4.38
C PRO A 58 -3.92 11.90 -4.94
N ASP A 59 -4.63 12.71 -4.15
CA ASP A 59 -4.85 14.12 -4.46
C ASP A 59 -3.48 14.82 -4.56
N PRO A 60 -3.17 15.50 -5.68
CA PRO A 60 -1.88 16.15 -5.87
C PRO A 60 -1.67 17.35 -4.94
N VAL A 61 -2.72 17.94 -4.39
CA VAL A 61 -2.64 19.16 -3.58
C VAL A 61 -2.46 18.83 -2.10
N HIS A 62 -3.20 17.82 -1.60
CA HIS A 62 -3.12 17.38 -0.21
C HIS A 62 -3.20 15.85 -0.13
N PRO A 63 -2.10 15.14 -0.37
CA PRO A 63 -2.10 13.68 -0.40
C PRO A 63 -2.41 13.13 1.00
N ARG A 64 -3.68 12.76 1.21
CA ARG A 64 -4.15 12.09 2.41
C ARG A 64 -4.17 10.59 2.18
N PHE A 65 -3.61 9.84 3.12
CA PHE A 65 -3.56 8.39 3.06
C PHE A 65 -4.22 7.78 4.28
N ARG A 66 -4.82 6.62 4.08
CA ARG A 66 -5.38 5.81 5.15
C ARG A 66 -4.34 4.84 5.69
N CYS A 67 -4.19 4.77 7.00
CA CYS A 67 -3.33 3.78 7.64
C CYS A 67 -3.96 2.38 7.57
N MET A 68 -3.16 1.37 7.21
CA MET A 68 -3.62 -0.02 7.19
C MET A 68 -3.81 -0.61 8.61
N ALA A 69 -3.03 -0.16 9.59
CA ALA A 69 -3.12 -0.64 10.98
C ALA A 69 -4.28 -0.01 11.76
N CYS A 70 -4.29 1.31 12.00
CA CYS A 70 -5.37 1.96 12.75
C CYS A 70 -6.56 2.41 11.92
N LYS A 71 -6.56 2.23 10.59
CA LYS A 71 -7.71 2.55 9.72
C LYS A 71 -8.08 4.04 9.61
N ASN A 72 -7.31 4.95 10.23
CA ASN A 72 -7.51 6.40 10.17
C ASN A 72 -6.87 7.05 8.94
N ILE A 73 -7.38 8.22 8.54
CA ILE A 73 -6.86 9.03 7.42
C ILE A 73 -5.95 10.11 7.99
N TYR A 74 -4.73 10.20 7.47
CA TYR A 74 -3.75 11.21 7.85
C TYR A 74 -3.12 11.85 6.61
N ASP A 75 -2.48 13.00 6.79
CA ASP A 75 -1.68 13.63 5.74
C ASP A 75 -0.41 12.80 5.45
N SER A 76 0.15 12.94 4.24
CA SER A 76 1.32 12.18 3.78
C SER A 76 2.52 12.21 4.72
N ASP A 77 2.68 13.31 5.45
CA ASP A 77 3.80 13.51 6.38
C ASP A 77 3.76 12.52 7.56
N MET A 78 2.56 12.00 7.89
CA MET A 78 2.40 10.96 8.92
C MET A 78 2.82 9.57 8.46
N PHE A 79 3.14 9.39 7.17
CA PHE A 79 3.63 8.14 6.59
C PHE A 79 5.13 8.20 6.25
N GLN A 80 5.80 9.28 6.64
CA GLN A 80 7.24 9.46 6.50
C GLN A 80 7.83 9.74 7.88
N SER A 81 8.75 8.89 8.35
CA SER A 81 9.41 9.09 9.66
C SER A 81 10.02 10.50 9.76
N LYS A 82 10.80 10.97 8.78
CA LYS A 82 11.43 12.31 8.83
C LYS A 82 10.46 13.48 8.99
N LYS A 83 9.24 13.38 8.46
CA LYS A 83 8.27 14.50 8.42
C LYS A 83 7.16 14.36 9.45
N SER A 84 7.04 13.20 10.07
CA SER A 84 6.05 12.99 11.11
C SER A 84 6.41 13.82 12.34
N ARG A 85 5.41 14.53 12.87
CA ARG A 85 5.53 15.25 14.15
C ARG A 85 5.79 14.32 15.34
N LEU A 86 5.68 13.00 15.15
CA LEU A 86 5.94 11.97 16.16
C LEU A 86 7.38 11.42 16.11
N CYS A 87 8.15 11.76 15.08
CA CYS A 87 9.55 11.35 15.03
C CYS A 87 10.36 12.22 15.98
N ILE A 88 10.65 11.68 17.16
CA ILE A 88 11.56 12.31 18.11
C ILE A 88 12.96 12.16 17.51
N PRO A 89 13.66 13.26 17.17
CA PRO A 89 15.02 13.16 16.68
C PRO A 89 15.90 12.55 17.79
N PRO A 90 16.74 11.54 17.49
CA PRO A 90 17.68 11.03 18.48
C PRO A 90 18.60 12.15 18.96
N SER A 91 18.96 12.11 20.25
CA SER A 91 19.88 13.08 20.85
C SER A 91 21.20 13.11 20.06
N PRO A 92 21.73 14.30 19.70
CA PRO A 92 22.98 14.39 18.95
C PRO A 92 24.11 13.76 19.76
N VAL A 93 24.95 12.97 19.08
CA VAL A 93 26.21 12.46 19.62
C VAL A 93 27.31 13.33 19.03
N ASP A 94 28.15 13.92 19.89
CA ASP A 94 29.25 14.80 19.50
C ASP A 94 28.84 16.04 18.67
N GLY A 95 27.64 16.58 18.90
CA GLY A 95 27.14 17.76 18.19
C GLY A 95 26.72 17.50 16.74
N ILE A 96 26.71 16.24 16.30
CA ILE A 96 26.28 15.84 14.97
C ILE A 96 24.81 15.39 15.04
N PRO A 97 23.89 16.02 14.27
CA PRO A 97 22.52 15.55 14.15
C PRO A 97 22.49 14.13 13.58
N ARG A 98 21.80 13.22 14.27
CA ARG A 98 21.56 11.86 13.76
C ARG A 98 20.24 11.84 13.00
N ASP A 99 20.34 11.71 11.68
CA ASP A 99 19.20 11.45 10.80
C ASP A 99 18.88 9.94 10.78
N GLU A 100 18.49 9.38 11.93
CA GLU A 100 17.99 8.00 11.96
C GLU A 100 16.54 7.99 11.44
N VAL A 101 16.38 7.61 10.18
CA VAL A 101 15.08 7.48 9.53
C VAL A 101 14.57 6.08 9.73
N ILE A 102 13.46 5.92 10.45
CA ILE A 102 12.78 4.64 10.48
C ILE A 102 11.93 4.57 9.21
N GLU A 103 12.29 3.71 8.27
CA GLU A 103 11.42 3.46 7.12
C GLU A 103 10.14 2.78 7.60
N LEU A 104 9.03 3.52 7.58
CA LEU A 104 7.71 2.96 7.87
C LEU A 104 7.27 2.09 6.69
N PRO A 105 6.65 0.93 6.94
CA PRO A 105 6.04 0.16 5.87
C PRO A 105 5.04 1.03 5.08
N PRO A 106 4.89 0.81 3.77
CA PRO A 106 3.97 1.60 2.95
C PRO A 106 2.56 1.64 3.57
N ARG A 107 1.98 2.84 3.70
CA ARG A 107 0.64 3.07 4.29
C ARG A 107 0.49 2.64 5.76
N VAL A 108 1.58 2.55 6.51
CA VAL A 108 1.57 2.54 7.98
C VAL A 108 1.90 3.94 8.48
N CYS A 109 1.03 4.50 9.32
CA CYS A 109 1.27 5.84 9.87
C CYS A 109 2.24 5.73 11.04
N SER A 110 2.94 6.82 11.36
CA SER A 110 3.96 6.92 12.42
C SER A 110 3.48 6.65 13.84
N TRP A 111 2.20 6.36 14.06
CA TRP A 111 1.68 5.85 15.33
C TRP A 111 1.94 4.33 15.49
N HIS A 112 2.42 3.67 14.45
CA HIS A 112 2.68 2.24 14.33
C HIS A 112 4.02 2.02 13.63
#